data_AF-A0A4T1Z8D1-F1
#
_entry.id   AF-A0A4T1Z8D1-F1
#
_cell.length_a   1.000
_cell.length_b   1.000
_cell.length_c   1.000
_cell.angle_alpha   90.00
_cell.angle_beta   90.00
_cell.angle_gamma   90.00
#
_symmetry.space_group_name_H-M   'P 1'
#
loop_
_entity.id
_entity.type
_entity.pdbx_description
1 polymer ?
#
loop_
_entity_poly.entity_id
_entity_poly.type
_entity_poly.pdbx_seq_one_letter_code
_entity_poly.pdbx_strand_id
1 'polypeptide(L)' 'MLILDRKIGEEIYINKGKIKITVLYEKNGLIGIGVRASSEIDIDRKEVFIRKYIQKLDQENKSNQG' A
#
# COMPACT_ATOMS: atom_id res chain seq x y z
N MET A 1 1.58 -4.09 -16.09
CA MET A 1 2.32 -4.36 -14.84
C MET A 1 3.79 -4.14 -15.13
N LEU A 2 4.47 -3.28 -14.37
CA LEU A 2 5.93 -3.10 -14.47
C LEU A 2 6.59 -3.99 -13.42
N ILE A 3 7.64 -4.71 -13.80
CA ILE A 3 8.37 -5.63 -12.92
C ILE A 3 9.77 -5.07 -12.72
N LEU A 4 10.24 -5.00 -11.47
CA LEU A 4 11.56 -4.49 -11.10
C LEU A 4 12.19 -5.44 -10.10
N ASP A 5 13.40 -5.90 -10.38
CA ASP A 5 14.19 -6.69 -9.44
C ASP A 5 14.99 -5.77 -8.54
N ARG A 6 14.81 -5.90 -7.22
CA ARG A 6 15.53 -5.11 -6.20
C ARG A 6 16.19 -6.03 -5.17
N LYS A 7 17.43 -5.71 -4.82
CA LYS A 7 18.17 -6.27 -3.69
C LYS A 7 17.79 -5.54 -2.40
N ILE A 8 18.15 -6.14 -1.27
CA ILE A 8 18.03 -5.51 0.05
C ILE A 8 18.78 -4.17 0.06
N GLY A 9 18.13 -3.13 0.58
CA GLY A 9 18.62 -1.75 0.62
C GLY A 9 18.29 -0.92 -0.62
N GLU A 10 17.83 -1.55 -1.70
CA GLU A 10 17.50 -0.83 -2.93
C GLU A 10 16.08 -0.24 -2.91
N GLU A 11 15.90 0.85 -3.67
CA GLU A 11 14.70 1.68 -3.63
C GLU A 11 13.97 1.75 -4.97
N ILE A 12 12.66 2.04 -4.91
CA ILE A 12 11.79 2.36 -6.05
C ILE A 12 11.09 3.67 -5.74
N TYR A 13 11.11 4.61 -6.68
CA TYR A 13 10.44 5.90 -6.56
C TYR A 13 9.26 5.98 -7.52
N ILE A 14 8.11 6.40 -7.00
CA ILE A 14 6.87 6.54 -7.75
C ILE A 14 6.38 7.98 -7.63
N ASN A 15 5.76 8.50 -8.70
CA ASN A 15 5.16 9.83 -8.74
C ASN A 15 6.15 10.94 -8.36
N LYS A 16 7.25 11.06 -9.12
CA LYS A 16 8.32 12.06 -8.90
C LYS A 16 8.88 12.03 -7.47
N GLY A 17 8.94 10.84 -6.87
CA GLY A 17 9.48 10.59 -5.54
C GLY A 17 8.52 10.85 -4.38
N LYS A 18 7.24 11.15 -4.64
CA LYS A 18 6.22 11.28 -3.59
C LYS A 18 5.97 9.98 -2.82
N ILE A 19 6.19 8.84 -3.46
CA ILE A 19 6.14 7.53 -2.83
C ILE A 19 7.50 6.87 -3.04
N LYS A 20 8.08 6.38 -1.95
CA LYS A 20 9.33 5.62 -1.96
C LYS A 20 9.08 4.24 -1.36
N ILE A 21 9.51 3.22 -2.07
CA ILE A 21 9.48 1.83 -1.62
C ILE A 21 10.93 1.39 -1.41
N THR A 22 11.22 0.68 -0.32
CA THR A 22 12.54 0.17 0.02
C THR A 22 12.43 -1.31 0.40
N VAL A 23 13.28 -2.16 -0.18
CA VAL A 23 13.40 -3.56 0.26
C VAL A 23 14.28 -3.59 1.52
N LEU A 24 13.69 -3.90 2.67
CA LEU A 24 14.36 -3.82 3.97
C LEU A 24 15.06 -5.12 4.35
N TYR A 25 14.41 -6.25 4.12
CA TYR A 25 14.97 -7.57 4.42
C TYR A 25 14.22 -8.66 3.64
N GLU A 26 14.86 -9.84 3.59
CA GLU A 26 14.22 -11.09 3.22
C GLU A 26 14.48 -12.10 4.34
N LYS A 27 13.40 -12.71 4.88
CA LYS A 27 13.50 -13.68 5.97
C LYS A 27 12.35 -14.68 5.90
N ASN A 28 12.67 -15.97 5.86
CA ASN A 28 11.69 -17.07 5.85
C ASN A 28 10.64 -16.95 4.71
N GLY A 29 11.08 -16.54 3.52
CA GLY A 29 10.18 -16.31 2.38
C GLY A 29 9.30 -15.06 2.49
N LEU A 30 9.49 -14.24 3.53
CA LEU A 30 8.84 -12.95 3.68
C LEU A 30 9.81 -11.83 3.32
N ILE A 31 9.28 -10.82 2.62
CA ILE A 31 10.03 -9.62 2.27
C ILE A 31 9.50 -8.46 3.11
N GLY A 32 10.40 -7.82 3.86
CA GLY A 32 10.10 -6.56 4.53
C GLY A 32 10.14 -5.43 3.52
N ILE A 33 9.00 -4.77 3.30
CA ILE A 33 8.89 -3.63 2.39
C ILE A 33 8.57 -2.37 3.20
N GLY A 34 9.47 -1.39 3.14
CA GLY A 34 9.21 -0.05 3.67
C GLY A 34 8.52 0.79 2.61
N VAL A 35 7.42 1.46 2.96
CA VAL A 35 6.74 2.43 2.09
C VAL A 35 6.71 3.77 2.81
N ARG A 36 7.25 4.81 2.17
CA ARG A 36 7.21 6.19 2.64
C ARG A 36 6.41 7.03 1.65
N ALA A 37 5.38 7.70 2.14
CA ALA A 37 4.60 8.68 1.41
C ALA A 37 4.15 9.80 2.35
N SER A 38 3.51 10.86 1.83
CA SER A 38 2.84 11.85 2.68
C SER A 38 1.62 11.24 3.38
N SER A 39 1.18 11.85 4.48
CA SER A 39 0.01 11.41 5.27
C SER A 39 -1.31 11.45 4.51
N GLU A 40 -1.37 12.18 3.39
CA GLU A 40 -2.54 12.26 2.51
C GLU A 40 -2.70 11.00 1.65
N ILE A 41 -1.65 10.20 1.49
CA ILE A 41 -1.65 8.98 0.70
C ILE A 41 -1.86 7.80 1.64
N ASP A 42 -3.00 7.15 1.53
CA ASP A 42 -3.29 5.95 2.31
C ASP A 42 -2.42 4.78 1.82
N ILE A 43 -1.87 4.02 2.78
CA ILE A 43 -1.04 2.85 2.52
C ILE A 43 -1.56 1.71 3.38
N ASP A 44 -2.11 0.70 2.72
CA ASP A 44 -2.70 -0.46 3.36
C ASP A 44 -2.13 -1.76 2.80
N ARG A 45 -2.15 -2.79 3.64
CA ARG A 45 -2.15 -4.17 3.15
C ARG A 45 -3.45 -4.44 2.41
N LYS A 46 -3.41 -5.26 1.35
CA LYS A 46 -4.57 -5.55 0.50
C LYS A 46 -5.80 -5.97 1.30
N GLU A 47 -5.64 -6.85 2.28
CA GLU A 47 -6.73 -7.34 3.12
C GLU A 47 -7.35 -6.25 4.02
N VAL A 48 -6.56 -5.25 4.43
CA VAL A 48 -7.06 -4.12 5.20
C VAL A 48 -7.80 -3.14 4.29
N PHE A 49 -7.23 -2.84 3.12
CA PHE A 49 -7.87 -2.00 2.10
C PHE A 49 -9.25 -2.54 1.72
N ILE A 50 -9.36 -3.83 1.41
CA ILE A 50 -10.63 -4.46 1.03
C ILE A 50 -11.66 -4.33 2.16
N ARG A 51 -11.26 -4.56 3.42
CA ARG A 51 -12.16 -4.41 4.57
C ARG A 51 -12.67 -2.98 4.71
N LYS A 52 -11.77 -1.97 4.65
CA LYS A 52 -12.15 -0.56 4.70
C LYS A 52 -13.10 -0.19 3.55
N TYR A 53 -12.84 -0.70 2.35
CA TYR A 53 -13.64 -0.42 1.16
C TYR A 53 -15.05 -0.99 1.27
N ILE A 54 -15.21 -2.25 1.69
CA ILE A 54 -16.53 -2.85 1.92
C ILE A 54 -17.31 -2.08 2.98
N GLN A 55 -16.67 -1.74 4.11
CA GLN A 55 -17.32 -0.96 5.18
C GLN A 55 -17.82 0.39 4.69
N LYS A 56 -17.06 1.06 3.81
CA LYS A 56 -17.47 2.34 3.21
C LYS A 56 -18.70 2.18 2.31
N LEU A 57 -18.73 1.15 1.46
CA LEU A 57 -19.89 0.86 0.61
C LEU A 57 -21.16 0.58 1.44
N ASP A 58 -21.03 -0.17 2.53
CA ASP A 58 -22.16 -0.46 3.42
C ASP A 58 -22.71 0.80 4.11
N GLN A 59 -21.84 1.76 4.44
CA GLN A 59 -22.25 3.04 5.01
C GLN A 59 -22.96 3.92 3.99
N GLU A 60 -22.45 3.99 2.76
CA GLU A 60 -23.07 4.76 1.67
C GLU A 60 -24.45 4.21 1.31
N ASN A 61 -24.62 2.89 1.27
CA ASN A 61 -25.91 2.26 1.00
C ASN A 61 -26.95 2.53 2.11
N LYS A 62 -26.53 2.62 3.38
CA LYS A 62 -27.42 2.97 4.49
C LYS A 62 -27.85 4.43 4.47
N SER A 63 -26.93 5.34 4.12
CA SER A 63 -27.22 6.78 4.02
C SER A 63 -28.17 7.13 2.88
N ASN A 64 -28.20 6.33 1.81
CA ASN A 64 -29.09 6.54 0.66
C ASN A 64 -30.50 5.93 0.85
N GLN A 65 -30.76 5.25 1.97
CA GLN A 65 -32.06 4.62 2.29
C GLN A 65 -32.82 5.33 3.43
N GLY A 66 -32.28 6.40 3.98
CA GLY A 66 -32.92 7.27 4.98
C GLY A 66 -33.20 8.65 4.44
#